data_AF-A0A3N5PX60-F1
#
_entry.id   AF-A0A3N5PX60-F1
#
_cell.length_a   1.000
_cell.length_b   1.000
_cell.length_c   1.000
_cell.angle_alpha   90.00
_cell.angle_beta   90.00
_cell.angle_gamma   90.00
#
_symmetry.space_group_name_H-M   'P 1'
#
loop_
_entity.id
_entity.type
_entity.pdbx_description
1 polymer ?
#
loop_
_entity_poly.entity_id
_entity_poly.type
_entity_poly.pdbx_seq_one_letter_code
_entity_poly.pdbx_strand_id
1 'polypeptide(L)'
;MAGTRIRSFLAQQRVAYFSMEIALRSEIPTYSGGLGVLAGDTLRSAADLGIPLVGVTLVSREGYFRQSIDPAGRQVEHPDPWKPEAWAESLPARVSVTIDGREVWVGGWLYVVEGIGGGQPVVLLDTDLAENDPRDRLLTHYLYGGDQAYRLSQEIVLGIGGVRMLDALGFHILAYHLNEGHSALLTLQLLQRAEYEPGVLRTGDAPYDIPVVREKCHFTTQYPG
;
A
#
# COMPACT_ATOMS: atom_id res chain seq x y z
N MET A 1 22.51 -1.20 9.35
CA MET A 1 21.57 -1.86 10.28
C MET A 1 20.16 -1.61 9.78
N ALA A 2 19.60 -2.56 9.04
CA ALA A 2 18.22 -2.48 8.55
C ALA A 2 17.24 -2.36 9.75
N GLY A 3 16.29 -1.44 9.67
CA GLY A 3 15.29 -1.22 10.74
C GLY A 3 15.62 -0.14 11.78
N THR A 4 16.71 0.61 11.65
CA THR A 4 16.98 1.77 12.54
C THR A 4 16.12 2.97 12.13
N ARG A 5 15.96 3.20 10.82
CA ARG A 5 15.29 4.39 10.28
C ARG A 5 13.78 4.37 10.48
N ILE A 6 13.13 3.20 10.42
CA ILE A 6 11.67 3.13 10.65
C ILE A 6 11.28 3.67 12.03
N ARG A 7 12.14 3.50 13.05
CA ARG A 7 11.87 3.92 14.43
C ARG A 7 11.66 5.42 14.58
N SER A 8 12.30 6.25 13.76
CA SER A 8 12.09 7.71 13.80
C SER A 8 10.68 8.11 13.39
N PHE A 9 9.93 7.21 12.75
CA PHE A 9 8.57 7.48 12.29
C PHE A 9 7.48 6.96 13.22
N LEU A 10 7.80 6.16 14.25
CA LEU A 10 6.82 5.49 15.11
C LEU A 10 6.37 6.30 16.32
N ALA A 11 7.11 7.37 16.68
CA ALA A 11 6.91 8.11 17.92
C ALA A 11 5.64 8.99 17.96
N GLN A 12 4.98 9.21 16.84
CA GLN A 12 3.80 10.09 16.74
C GLN A 12 2.67 9.43 15.95
N GLN A 13 1.44 9.87 16.21
CA GLN A 13 0.29 9.44 15.43
C GLN A 13 0.38 9.95 13.99
N ARG A 14 -0.06 9.12 13.03
CA ARG A 14 0.00 9.43 11.60
C ARG A 14 -1.33 9.20 10.90
N VAL A 15 -1.52 9.90 9.79
CA VAL A 15 -2.51 9.51 8.78
C VAL A 15 -1.87 8.51 7.83
N ALA A 16 -2.52 7.37 7.61
CA ALA A 16 -2.05 6.39 6.65
C ALA A 16 -2.70 6.64 5.28
N TYR A 17 -1.89 6.91 4.26
CA TYR A 17 -2.35 7.19 2.91
C TYR A 17 -2.13 5.96 2.03
N PHE A 18 -3.22 5.30 1.66
CA PHE A 18 -3.20 4.09 0.85
C PHE A 18 -3.51 4.44 -0.60
N SER A 19 -2.64 3.98 -1.50
CA SER A 19 -2.83 4.15 -2.94
C SER A 19 -2.22 2.97 -3.70
N MET A 20 -2.89 2.53 -4.77
CA MET A 20 -2.34 1.50 -5.66
C MET A 20 -1.08 1.99 -6.38
N GLU A 21 -1.01 3.30 -6.61
CA GLU A 21 0.15 3.95 -7.22
C GLU A 21 0.59 5.20 -6.50
N ILE A 22 1.91 5.42 -6.44
CA ILE A 22 2.53 6.60 -5.87
C ILE A 22 3.77 6.94 -6.72
N ALA A 23 3.81 8.16 -7.27
CA ALA A 23 4.99 8.67 -7.95
C ALA A 23 6.02 9.13 -6.92
N LEU A 24 7.01 8.30 -6.64
CA LEU A 24 8.07 8.62 -5.68
C LEU A 24 9.25 9.31 -6.37
N ARG A 25 9.69 8.69 -7.47
CA ARG A 25 10.82 9.11 -8.31
C ARG A 25 10.67 8.50 -9.70
N SER A 26 11.35 9.07 -10.68
CA SER A 26 11.44 8.51 -12.03
C SER A 26 12.05 7.10 -12.08
N GLU A 27 12.95 6.76 -11.16
CA GLU A 27 13.61 5.46 -11.11
C GLU A 27 12.86 4.41 -10.29
N ILE A 28 11.71 4.78 -9.70
CA ILE A 28 10.86 3.91 -8.89
C ILE A 28 9.50 3.84 -9.61
N PRO A 29 9.27 2.82 -10.48
CA PRO A 29 8.12 2.73 -11.36
C PRO A 29 6.84 2.26 -10.62
N THR A 30 6.51 2.87 -9.49
CA THR A 30 5.33 2.56 -8.67
C THR A 30 4.08 3.33 -9.09
N TYR A 31 4.04 3.88 -10.32
CA TYR A 31 2.89 4.61 -10.84
C TYR A 31 2.74 4.54 -12.36
N SER A 32 1.52 4.77 -12.85
CA SER A 32 1.16 4.70 -14.27
C SER A 32 0.60 6.01 -14.84
N GLY A 33 0.12 6.92 -13.99
CA GLY A 33 -0.53 8.15 -14.46
C GLY A 33 -0.69 9.25 -13.41
N GLY A 34 -1.65 10.14 -13.67
CA GLY A 34 -1.86 11.34 -12.85
C GLY A 34 -2.29 11.07 -11.40
N LEU A 35 -2.95 9.94 -11.14
CA LEU A 35 -3.35 9.53 -9.78
C LEU A 35 -2.12 9.31 -8.89
N GLY A 36 -1.12 8.60 -9.39
CA GLY A 36 0.15 8.38 -8.70
C GLY A 36 0.96 9.66 -8.54
N VAL A 37 0.95 10.56 -9.53
CA VAL A 37 1.58 11.89 -9.40
C VAL A 37 0.95 12.68 -8.26
N LEU A 38 -0.38 12.73 -8.18
CA LEU A 38 -1.06 13.43 -7.10
C LEU A 38 -0.74 12.81 -5.73
N ALA A 39 -0.69 11.47 -5.64
CA ALA A 39 -0.31 10.79 -4.41
C ALA A 39 1.14 11.12 -4.00
N GLY A 40 2.06 11.18 -4.97
CA GLY A 40 3.45 11.61 -4.76
C GLY A 40 3.56 13.05 -4.27
N ASP A 41 2.87 13.98 -4.95
CA ASP A 41 2.82 15.39 -4.58
C ASP A 41 2.19 15.60 -3.19
N THR A 42 1.18 14.79 -2.84
CA THR A 42 0.56 14.79 -1.51
C THR A 42 1.57 14.40 -0.44
N LEU A 43 2.35 13.33 -0.66
CA LEU A 43 3.40 12.91 0.27
C LEU A 43 4.52 13.93 0.37
N ARG A 44 4.93 14.53 -0.75
CA ARG A 44 5.96 15.57 -0.76
C ARG A 44 5.50 16.82 -0.02
N SER A 45 4.27 17.26 -0.24
CA SER A 45 3.66 18.37 0.49
C SER A 45 3.60 18.09 1.99
N ALA A 46 3.23 16.86 2.38
CA ALA A 46 3.25 16.45 3.78
C ALA A 46 4.66 16.46 4.37
N ALA A 47 5.69 16.08 3.59
CA ALA A 47 7.10 16.18 4.00
C ALA A 47 7.54 17.64 4.18
N ASP A 48 7.20 18.51 3.23
CA ASP A 48 7.54 19.93 3.29
C ASP A 48 6.84 20.66 4.45
N LEU A 49 5.59 20.29 4.75
CA LEU A 49 4.79 20.87 5.84
C LEU A 49 5.00 20.18 7.20
N GLY A 50 5.76 19.09 7.27
CA GLY A 50 5.93 18.30 8.50
C GLY A 50 4.64 17.59 8.97
N ILE A 51 3.67 17.37 8.09
CA ILE A 51 2.41 16.70 8.41
C ILE A 51 2.68 15.19 8.56
N PRO A 52 2.29 14.56 9.69
CA PRO A 52 2.63 13.18 9.99
C PRO A 52 1.84 12.20 9.12
N LEU A 53 2.42 11.80 7.99
CA LEU A 53 1.79 10.90 7.02
C LEU A 53 2.64 9.64 6.84
N VAL A 54 2.02 8.49 6.58
CA VAL A 54 2.70 7.29 6.10
C VAL A 54 2.04 6.80 4.82
N GLY A 55 2.80 6.74 3.73
CA GLY A 55 2.32 6.19 2.46
C GLY A 55 2.35 4.66 2.48
N VAL A 56 1.36 4.02 1.87
CA VAL A 56 1.33 2.56 1.67
C VAL A 56 0.95 2.27 0.23
N THR A 57 1.78 1.49 -0.45
CA THR A 57 1.56 1.08 -1.85
C THR A 57 2.22 -0.27 -2.13
N LEU A 58 2.00 -0.83 -3.31
CA LEU A 58 2.69 -2.04 -3.77
C LEU A 58 4.04 -1.67 -4.37
N VAL A 59 5.02 -2.56 -4.24
CA VAL A 59 6.37 -2.32 -4.76
C VAL A 59 6.44 -2.31 -6.30
N SER A 60 5.50 -2.94 -6.99
CA SER A 60 5.42 -2.99 -8.47
C SER A 60 6.78 -3.26 -9.12
N ARG A 61 7.38 -4.43 -8.83
CA ARG A 61 8.76 -4.79 -9.23
C ARG A 61 9.05 -4.68 -10.73
N GLU A 62 8.04 -4.87 -11.57
CA GLU A 62 8.11 -4.81 -13.02
C GLU A 62 7.53 -3.52 -13.59
N GLY A 63 7.11 -2.60 -12.71
CA GLY A 63 6.51 -1.32 -13.07
C GLY A 63 5.13 -1.44 -13.71
N TYR A 64 4.71 -0.35 -14.37
CA TYR A 64 3.55 -0.34 -15.26
C TYR A 64 3.95 -0.91 -16.64
N PHE A 65 4.75 -0.15 -17.40
CA PHE A 65 5.52 -0.59 -18.58
C PHE A 65 6.33 0.59 -19.14
N ARG A 66 7.36 0.30 -19.94
CA ARG A 66 8.01 1.25 -20.86
C ARG A 66 7.45 1.07 -22.26
N GLN A 67 7.02 2.18 -22.88
CA GLN A 67 6.59 2.19 -24.27
C GLN A 67 7.76 2.44 -25.22
N SER A 68 7.84 1.63 -26.28
CA SER A 68 8.69 1.89 -27.44
C SER A 68 7.85 1.85 -28.72
N ILE A 69 8.33 2.49 -29.78
CA ILE A 69 7.72 2.39 -31.11
C ILE A 69 8.62 1.51 -31.96
N ASP A 70 8.07 0.44 -32.51
CA ASP A 70 8.80 -0.46 -33.40
C ASP A 70 9.04 0.18 -34.78
N PRO A 71 9.90 -0.41 -35.63
CA PRO A 71 10.15 0.10 -36.98
C PRO A 71 8.92 0.15 -37.90
N ALA A 72 7.83 -0.52 -37.53
CA ALA A 72 6.55 -0.51 -38.24
C ALA A 72 5.56 0.53 -37.68
N GLY A 73 5.99 1.36 -36.72
CA GLY A 73 5.17 2.39 -36.09
C GLY A 73 4.19 1.85 -35.05
N ARG A 74 4.33 0.60 -34.62
CA ARG A 74 3.46 0.00 -33.59
C ARG A 74 4.05 0.26 -32.21
N GLN A 75 3.17 0.57 -31.27
CA GLN A 75 3.54 0.65 -29.86
C GLN A 75 3.82 -0.76 -29.31
N VAL A 76 4.94 -0.89 -28.61
CA VAL A 76 5.36 -2.10 -27.90
C VAL A 76 5.59 -1.74 -26.44
N GLU A 77 5.05 -2.56 -25.54
CA GLU A 77 5.18 -2.40 -24.10
C GLU A 77 6.21 -3.39 -23.55
N HIS A 78 7.11 -2.88 -22.72
CA HIS A 78 8.14 -3.67 -22.05
C HIS A 78 8.02 -3.51 -20.54
N PRO A 79 8.29 -4.56 -19.74
CA PRO A 79 8.46 -4.40 -18.30
C PRO A 79 9.54 -3.36 -17.96
N ASP A 80 9.39 -2.69 -16.83
CA ASP A 80 10.39 -1.77 -16.27
C ASP A 80 10.92 -2.31 -14.92
N PRO A 81 11.72 -3.40 -14.95
CA PRO A 81 12.15 -4.06 -13.73
C PRO A 81 13.08 -3.17 -12.92
N TRP A 82 12.85 -3.13 -11.61
CA TRP A 82 13.69 -2.40 -10.67
C TRP A 82 13.96 -3.22 -9.41
N LYS A 83 14.96 -2.79 -8.65
CA LYS A 83 15.43 -3.45 -7.43
C LYS A 83 15.14 -2.57 -6.22
N PRO A 84 14.14 -2.89 -5.39
CA PRO A 84 13.78 -2.09 -4.22
C PRO A 84 14.97 -1.83 -3.29
N GLU A 85 15.88 -2.80 -3.14
CA GLU A 85 17.07 -2.68 -2.31
C GLU A 85 18.06 -1.58 -2.76
N ALA A 86 17.96 -1.10 -3.99
CA ALA A 86 18.77 0.00 -4.48
C ALA A 86 18.27 1.37 -3.99
N TRP A 87 17.01 1.46 -3.54
CA TRP A 87 16.34 2.74 -3.24
C TRP A 87 15.66 2.78 -1.87
N ALA A 88 15.38 1.63 -1.28
CA ALA A 88 14.60 1.48 -0.07
C ALA A 88 15.25 0.47 0.89
N GLU A 89 14.99 0.65 2.18
CA GLU A 89 15.51 -0.23 3.23
C GLU A 89 14.53 -1.38 3.49
N SER A 90 15.01 -2.62 3.57
CA SER A 90 14.16 -3.75 3.96
C SER A 90 13.58 -3.55 5.37
N LEU A 91 12.28 -3.79 5.50
CA LEU A 91 11.57 -3.71 6.77
C LEU A 91 11.63 -5.05 7.53
N PRO A 92 11.66 -5.01 8.88
CA PRO A 92 11.84 -6.22 9.69
C PRO A 92 10.56 -7.06 9.85
N ALA A 93 9.40 -6.51 9.52
CA ALA A 93 8.11 -7.16 9.70
C ALA A 93 7.70 -7.93 8.45
N ARG A 94 7.01 -9.05 8.68
CA ARG A 94 6.28 -9.80 7.66
C ARG A 94 4.91 -10.13 8.22
N VAL A 95 3.90 -10.08 7.38
CA VAL A 95 2.51 -10.41 7.72
C VAL A 95 1.98 -11.38 6.69
N SER A 96 0.92 -12.11 7.02
CA SER A 96 0.23 -12.97 6.04
C SER A 96 -1.18 -12.47 5.75
N VAL A 97 -1.65 -12.76 4.55
CA VAL A 97 -3.05 -12.57 4.10
C VAL A 97 -3.55 -13.88 3.48
N THR A 98 -4.85 -14.11 3.55
CA THR A 98 -5.46 -15.29 2.91
C THR A 98 -6.01 -14.90 1.53
N ILE A 99 -5.55 -15.57 0.47
CA ILE A 99 -5.99 -15.37 -0.91
C ILE A 99 -6.40 -16.73 -1.48
N ASP A 100 -7.68 -16.90 -1.78
CA ASP A 100 -8.22 -18.15 -2.36
C ASP A 100 -7.78 -19.39 -1.56
N GLY A 101 -7.99 -19.32 -0.24
CA GLY A 101 -7.64 -20.36 0.73
C GLY A 101 -6.14 -20.50 1.03
N ARG A 102 -5.27 -19.77 0.34
CA ARG A 102 -3.81 -19.83 0.53
C ARG A 102 -3.32 -18.75 1.45
N GLU A 103 -2.33 -19.08 2.26
CA GLU A 103 -1.57 -18.08 3.00
C GLU A 103 -0.50 -17.45 2.09
N VAL A 104 -0.55 -16.13 1.94
CA VAL A 104 0.42 -15.34 1.18
C VAL A 104 1.13 -14.40 2.13
N TRP A 105 2.45 -14.53 2.23
CA TRP A 105 3.32 -13.67 3.02
C TRP A 105 3.59 -12.35 2.30
N VAL A 106 3.58 -11.27 3.06
CA VAL A 106 3.83 -9.90 2.61
C VAL A 106 4.97 -9.33 3.45
N GLY A 107 6.07 -8.99 2.78
CA GLY A 107 7.16 -8.22 3.33
C GLY A 107 7.02 -6.75 2.96
N GLY A 108 8.03 -5.94 3.29
CA GLY A 108 8.00 -4.55 2.89
C GLY A 108 9.36 -3.89 2.81
N TRP A 109 9.36 -2.74 2.14
CA TRP A 109 10.48 -1.83 2.02
C TRP A 109 10.09 -0.45 2.53
N LEU A 110 11.03 0.24 3.15
CA LEU A 110 10.90 1.62 3.59
C LEU A 110 11.59 2.53 2.59
N TYR A 111 10.80 3.29 1.86
CA TYR A 111 11.26 4.48 1.14
C TYR A 111 10.94 5.72 1.97
N VAL A 112 11.77 6.77 1.91
CA VAL A 112 11.52 8.03 2.62
C VAL A 112 11.43 9.16 1.61
N VAL A 113 10.26 9.80 1.55
CA VAL A 113 10.07 11.05 0.80
C VAL A 113 10.63 12.18 1.65
N GLU A 114 11.74 12.76 1.22
CA GLU A 114 12.35 13.91 1.90
C GLU A 114 11.65 15.21 1.49
N GLY A 115 11.49 16.12 2.45
CA GLY A 115 11.00 17.48 2.25
C GLY A 115 11.67 18.44 3.23
N ILE A 116 11.37 19.74 3.13
CA ILE A 116 11.97 20.79 3.98
C ILE A 116 11.59 20.59 5.46
N GLY A 117 10.39 20.09 5.74
CA GLY A 117 9.87 19.81 7.08
C GLY A 117 10.26 18.44 7.64
N GLY A 118 11.07 17.65 6.92
CA GLY A 118 11.51 16.32 7.31
C GLY A 118 11.07 15.23 6.33
N GLY A 119 11.23 13.97 6.73
CA GLY A 119 10.93 12.80 5.90
C GLY A 119 9.56 12.18 6.21
N GLN A 120 8.86 11.73 5.18
CA GLN A 120 7.66 10.89 5.33
C GLN A 120 7.94 9.45 4.85
N PRO A 121 7.64 8.42 5.66
CA PRO A 121 7.82 7.03 5.29
C PRO A 121 6.79 6.60 4.26
N VAL A 122 7.25 5.79 3.31
CA VAL A 122 6.41 5.05 2.38
C VAL A 122 6.76 3.57 2.50
N VAL A 123 5.76 2.76 2.84
CA VAL A 123 5.86 1.31 2.93
C VAL A 123 5.48 0.72 1.58
N LEU A 124 6.45 0.07 0.93
CA LEU A 124 6.27 -0.64 -0.33
C LEU A 124 6.07 -2.12 -0.01
N LEU A 125 4.84 -2.63 -0.20
CA LEU A 125 4.48 -4.01 0.09
C LEU A 125 4.96 -4.95 -1.03
N ASP A 126 5.49 -6.10 -0.63
CA ASP A 126 6.16 -7.03 -1.55
C ASP A 126 5.81 -8.48 -1.21
N THR A 127 5.27 -9.21 -2.19
CA THR A 127 4.99 -10.64 -2.08
C THR A 127 6.08 -11.50 -2.71
N ASP A 128 7.11 -10.92 -3.32
CA ASP A 128 8.25 -11.65 -3.89
C ASP A 128 9.17 -12.20 -2.79
N LEU A 129 8.65 -13.19 -2.07
CA LEU A 129 9.25 -13.89 -0.94
C LEU A 129 9.36 -15.37 -1.27
N ALA A 130 10.47 -16.00 -0.85
CA ALA A 130 10.72 -17.42 -1.14
C ALA A 130 9.72 -18.36 -0.45
N GLU A 131 9.07 -17.88 0.60
CA GLU A 131 8.02 -18.57 1.36
C GLU A 131 6.71 -18.71 0.57
N ASN A 132 6.49 -17.86 -0.44
CA ASN A 132 5.27 -17.85 -1.23
C ASN A 132 5.37 -18.81 -2.42
N ASP A 133 4.21 -19.34 -2.83
CA ASP A 133 4.08 -20.04 -4.10
C ASP A 133 4.56 -19.12 -5.24
N PRO A 134 5.27 -19.64 -6.26
CA PRO A 134 5.75 -18.86 -7.40
C PRO A 134 4.69 -17.95 -8.03
N ARG A 135 3.41 -18.33 -8.04
CA ARG A 135 2.34 -17.49 -8.57
C ARG A 135 2.00 -16.30 -7.69
N ASP A 136 2.07 -16.48 -6.37
CA ASP A 136 1.70 -15.45 -5.39
C ASP A 136 2.83 -14.41 -5.23
N ARG A 137 4.08 -14.81 -5.56
CA ARG A 137 5.22 -13.87 -5.68
C ARG A 137 5.01 -12.79 -6.74
N LEU A 138 4.25 -13.10 -7.79
CA LEU A 138 3.99 -12.18 -8.88
C LEU A 138 2.95 -11.10 -8.55
N LEU A 139 2.21 -11.22 -7.43
CA LEU A 139 1.12 -10.30 -7.10
C LEU A 139 1.57 -8.84 -6.94
N THR A 140 2.84 -8.58 -6.65
CA THR A 140 3.41 -7.23 -6.54
C THR A 140 4.37 -6.88 -7.68
N HIS A 141 4.31 -7.58 -8.82
CA HIS A 141 5.17 -7.30 -9.97
C HIS A 141 4.61 -6.19 -10.85
N TYR A 142 3.39 -6.35 -11.34
CA TYR A 142 2.80 -5.43 -12.33
C TYR A 142 1.76 -4.51 -11.72
N LEU A 143 1.87 -3.22 -12.03
CA LEU A 143 0.82 -2.25 -11.72
C LEU A 143 -0.33 -2.41 -12.71
N TYR A 144 -1.55 -2.66 -12.22
CA TYR A 144 -2.75 -2.91 -13.05
C TYR A 144 -2.63 -4.06 -14.07
N GLY A 145 -1.75 -5.03 -13.80
CA GLY A 145 -1.63 -6.23 -14.63
C GLY A 145 -2.75 -7.25 -14.39
N GLY A 146 -2.72 -8.33 -15.17
CA GLY A 146 -3.53 -9.53 -14.95
C GLY A 146 -5.03 -9.37 -15.20
N ASP A 147 -5.79 -10.29 -14.61
CA ASP A 147 -7.26 -10.32 -14.69
C ASP A 147 -7.91 -9.75 -13.41
N GLN A 148 -9.23 -9.88 -13.30
CA GLN A 148 -9.96 -9.41 -12.11
C GLN A 148 -9.52 -10.14 -10.83
N ALA A 149 -9.16 -11.42 -10.90
CA ALA A 149 -8.73 -12.19 -9.74
C ALA A 149 -7.35 -11.73 -9.26
N TYR A 150 -6.44 -11.44 -10.19
CA TYR A 150 -5.14 -10.84 -9.90
C TYR A 150 -5.32 -9.45 -9.25
N ARG A 151 -6.17 -8.59 -9.82
CA ARG A 151 -6.46 -7.27 -9.25
C ARG A 151 -7.07 -7.36 -7.85
N LEU A 152 -8.02 -8.24 -7.62
CA LEU A 152 -8.58 -8.47 -6.28
C LEU A 152 -7.50 -8.93 -5.30
N SER A 153 -6.59 -9.80 -5.73
CA SER A 153 -5.46 -10.26 -4.92
C SER A 153 -4.54 -9.09 -4.53
N GLN A 154 -4.28 -8.16 -5.45
CA GLN A 154 -3.53 -6.93 -5.17
C GLN A 154 -4.25 -6.04 -4.16
N GLU A 155 -5.57 -5.87 -4.30
CA GLU A 155 -6.39 -5.09 -3.36
C GLU A 155 -6.41 -5.72 -1.96
N ILE A 156 -6.34 -7.06 -1.86
CA ILE A 156 -6.18 -7.79 -0.58
C ILE A 156 -4.80 -7.48 0.03
N VAL A 157 -3.72 -7.60 -0.75
CA VAL A 157 -2.36 -7.31 -0.29
C VAL A 157 -2.25 -5.85 0.17
N LEU A 158 -2.76 -4.91 -0.63
CA LEU A 158 -2.73 -3.49 -0.30
C LEU A 158 -3.58 -3.17 0.92
N GLY A 159 -4.87 -3.52 0.91
CA GLY A 159 -5.81 -3.13 1.95
C GLY A 159 -5.59 -3.90 3.26
N ILE A 160 -5.72 -5.23 3.23
CA ILE A 160 -5.61 -6.07 4.42
C ILE A 160 -4.13 -6.18 4.83
N GLY A 161 -3.26 -6.53 3.87
CA GLY A 161 -1.83 -6.69 4.13
C GLY A 161 -1.17 -5.40 4.59
N GLY A 162 -1.49 -4.26 3.97
CA GLY A 162 -0.95 -2.96 4.38
C GLY A 162 -1.36 -2.56 5.79
N VAL A 163 -2.63 -2.75 6.16
CA VAL A 163 -3.10 -2.46 7.53
C VAL A 163 -2.44 -3.38 8.57
N ARG A 164 -2.28 -4.68 8.27
CA ARG A 164 -1.51 -5.60 9.13
C ARG A 164 -0.04 -5.21 9.23
N MET A 165 0.57 -4.79 8.12
CA MET A 165 1.97 -4.38 8.07
C MET A 165 2.22 -3.15 8.94
N LEU A 166 1.36 -2.13 8.87
CA LEU A 166 1.49 -0.93 9.72
C LEU A 166 1.44 -1.28 11.22
N ASP A 167 0.53 -2.17 11.61
CA ASP A 167 0.45 -2.65 13.01
C ASP A 167 1.71 -3.42 13.42
N ALA A 168 2.17 -4.35 12.58
CA ALA A 168 3.36 -5.16 12.86
C ALA A 168 4.63 -4.31 12.98
N LEU A 169 4.67 -3.17 12.28
CA LEU A 169 5.75 -2.18 12.36
C LEU A 169 5.61 -1.23 13.56
N GLY A 170 4.47 -1.23 14.25
CA GLY A 170 4.21 -0.38 15.43
C GLY A 170 3.75 1.03 15.09
N PHE A 171 3.15 1.26 13.92
CA PHE A 171 2.58 2.57 13.60
C PHE A 171 1.29 2.83 14.38
N HIS A 172 1.17 4.04 14.93
CA HIS A 172 -0.07 4.52 15.54
C HIS A 172 -0.88 5.33 14.50
N ILE A 173 -1.90 4.71 13.91
CA ILE A 173 -2.70 5.34 12.86
C ILE A 173 -3.94 6.05 13.44
N LEU A 174 -4.04 7.34 13.17
CA LEU A 174 -5.17 8.19 13.53
C LEU A 174 -6.34 8.02 12.56
N ALA A 175 -6.04 8.08 11.27
CA ALA A 175 -7.00 7.98 10.18
C ALA A 175 -6.38 7.32 8.95
N TYR A 176 -7.22 6.74 8.10
CA TYR A 176 -6.87 6.10 6.84
C TYR A 176 -7.44 6.91 5.69
N HIS A 177 -6.59 7.31 4.76
CA HIS A 177 -6.97 7.96 3.53
C HIS A 177 -6.89 6.96 2.38
N LEU A 178 -8.03 6.69 1.75
CA LEU A 178 -8.19 5.78 0.64
C LEU A 178 -8.19 6.57 -0.67
N ASN A 179 -7.07 6.50 -1.40
CA ASN A 179 -6.99 7.05 -2.75
C ASN A 179 -7.58 6.02 -3.72
N GLU A 180 -8.82 6.25 -4.17
CA GLU A 180 -9.61 5.34 -5.00
C GLU A 180 -10.04 4.03 -4.32
N GLY A 181 -10.94 3.29 -4.98
CA GLY A 181 -11.57 2.07 -4.47
C GLY A 181 -10.63 0.88 -4.22
N HIS A 182 -9.40 0.94 -4.73
CA HIS A 182 -8.41 -0.14 -4.66
C HIS A 182 -7.96 -0.51 -3.25
N SER A 183 -8.11 0.41 -2.31
CA SER A 183 -7.75 0.19 -0.91
C SER A 183 -8.96 -0.15 -0.03
N ALA A 184 -10.15 -0.31 -0.62
CA ALA A 184 -11.41 -0.50 0.12
C ALA A 184 -11.40 -1.71 1.05
N LEU A 185 -10.66 -2.78 0.72
CA LEU A 185 -10.55 -3.98 1.58
C LEU A 185 -9.86 -3.70 2.92
N LEU A 186 -9.19 -2.56 3.08
CA LEU A 186 -8.69 -2.10 4.37
C LEU A 186 -9.84 -1.93 5.38
N THR A 187 -11.02 -1.49 4.91
CA THR A 187 -12.19 -1.28 5.78
C THR A 187 -12.68 -2.60 6.40
N LEU A 188 -12.58 -3.73 5.68
CA LEU A 188 -12.89 -5.04 6.22
C LEU A 188 -11.90 -5.47 7.31
N GLN A 189 -10.61 -5.18 7.12
CA GLN A 189 -9.60 -5.43 8.14
C GLN A 189 -9.83 -4.55 9.39
N LEU A 190 -10.28 -3.30 9.22
CA LEU A 190 -10.63 -2.44 10.35
C LEU A 190 -11.89 -2.91 11.07
N LEU A 191 -12.92 -3.38 10.36
CA LEU A 191 -14.11 -3.98 10.96
C LEU A 191 -13.76 -5.22 11.79
N GLN A 192 -12.88 -6.08 11.28
CA GLN A 192 -12.40 -7.25 12.04
C GLN A 192 -11.70 -6.85 13.35
N ARG A 193 -11.00 -5.71 13.38
CA ARG A 193 -10.39 -5.18 14.62
C ARG A 193 -11.38 -4.55 15.58
N ALA A 194 -12.53 -4.13 15.06
CA ALA A 194 -13.60 -3.48 15.79
C ALA A 194 -14.76 -4.45 16.10
N GLU A 195 -14.47 -5.76 16.09
CA GLU A 195 -15.42 -6.78 16.52
C GLU A 195 -15.68 -6.63 18.02
N TYR A 196 -16.95 -6.64 18.41
CA TYR A 196 -17.32 -6.58 19.82
C TYR A 196 -17.00 -7.91 20.50
N GLU A 197 -16.61 -7.84 21.78
CA GLU A 197 -16.39 -9.03 22.59
C GLU A 197 -17.65 -9.91 22.63
N PRO A 198 -17.50 -11.25 22.52
CA PRO A 198 -18.63 -12.17 22.62
C PRO A 198 -19.42 -11.94 23.92
N GLY A 199 -20.72 -11.65 23.79
CA GLY A 199 -21.64 -11.43 24.92
C GLY A 199 -22.02 -9.97 25.20
N VAL A 200 -21.46 -9.00 24.46
CA VAL A 200 -21.87 -7.58 24.54
C VAL A 200 -23.12 -7.30 23.68
N LEU A 201 -23.34 -8.11 22.64
CA LEU A 201 -24.34 -7.88 21.59
C LEU A 201 -25.72 -8.42 21.94
N ARG A 202 -26.76 -7.70 21.52
CA ARG A 202 -28.15 -8.21 21.51
C ARG A 202 -28.44 -8.91 20.20
N THR A 203 -29.48 -9.75 20.19
CA THR A 203 -29.95 -10.41 18.97
C THR A 203 -30.32 -9.39 17.90
N GLY A 204 -29.61 -9.41 16.78
CA GLY A 204 -29.84 -8.51 15.63
C GLY A 204 -28.83 -7.36 15.50
N ASP A 205 -27.96 -7.16 16.49
CA ASP A 205 -26.89 -6.16 16.41
C ASP A 205 -25.82 -6.60 15.40
N ALA A 206 -25.21 -5.63 14.71
CA ALA A 206 -24.03 -5.89 13.91
C ALA A 206 -22.87 -6.30 14.83
N PRO A 207 -22.09 -7.35 14.49
CA PRO A 207 -21.02 -7.81 15.36
C PRO A 207 -19.80 -6.88 15.41
N TYR A 208 -19.82 -5.79 14.63
CA TYR A 208 -18.70 -4.86 14.46
C TYR A 208 -19.13 -3.42 14.77
N ASP A 209 -18.21 -2.63 15.33
CA ASP A 209 -18.37 -1.19 15.52
C ASP A 209 -18.17 -0.44 14.19
N ILE A 210 -19.21 -0.46 13.35
CA ILE A 210 -19.23 0.23 12.05
C ILE A 210 -18.98 1.74 12.19
N PRO A 211 -19.60 2.48 13.14
CA PRO A 211 -19.34 3.91 13.32
C PRO A 211 -17.86 4.26 13.53
N VAL A 212 -17.16 3.53 14.40
CA VAL A 212 -15.72 3.76 14.66
C VAL A 212 -14.87 3.58 13.40
N VAL A 213 -15.19 2.59 12.57
CA VAL A 213 -14.47 2.39 11.30
C VAL A 213 -14.75 3.51 10.31
N ARG A 214 -16.01 3.98 10.23
CA ARG A 214 -16.41 5.08 9.34
C ARG A 214 -15.72 6.40 9.71
N GLU A 215 -15.61 6.72 11.00
CA GLU A 215 -14.93 7.94 11.46
C GLU A 215 -13.43 7.95 11.13
N LYS A 216 -12.81 6.77 11.01
CA LYS A 216 -11.38 6.62 10.69
C LYS A 216 -11.06 6.60 9.20
N CYS A 217 -12.04 6.44 8.31
CA CYS A 217 -11.81 6.27 6.88
C CYS A 217 -12.25 7.50 6.09
N HIS A 218 -11.30 8.11 5.36
CA HIS A 218 -11.56 9.19 4.41
C HIS A 218 -11.31 8.68 2.99
N PHE A 219 -12.30 8.82 2.12
CA PHE A 219 -12.25 8.31 0.75
C PHE A 219 -12.27 9.44 -0.27
N THR A 220 -11.42 9.35 -1.28
CA THR A 220 -11.40 10.26 -2.43
C THR A 220 -11.57 9.49 -3.74
N THR A 221 -12.46 9.96 -4.61
CA THR A 221 -12.64 9.50 -6.00
C THR A 221 -12.34 10.65 -6.95
N GLN A 222 -11.72 10.35 -8.09
CA GLN A 222 -11.40 11.32 -9.14
C GLN A 222 -12.15 11.05 -10.46
N TYR A 223 -13.02 10.04 -10.49
CA TYR A 223 -13.97 9.85 -11.58
C TYR A 223 -15.25 10.69 -11.31
N PRO A 224 -15.70 11.52 -12.27
CA PRO A 224 -17.04 12.08 -12.19
C PRO A 224 -18.04 10.92 -12.27
N GLY A 225 -18.82 10.76 -11.21
CA GLY A 225 -19.90 9.76 -11.12
C GLY A 225 -21.12 10.10 -11.98
#